data_AF-A0AA50CNM4-F1
#
_entry.id   AF-A0AA50CNM4-F1
#
_cell.length_a   1.000
_cell.length_b   1.000
_cell.length_c   1.000
_cell.angle_alpha   90.00
_cell.angle_beta   90.00
_cell.angle_gamma   90.00
#
_symmetry.space_group_name_H-M   'P 1'
#
loop_
_entity.id
_entity.type
_entity.pdbx_description
1 polymer ?
#
loop_
_entity_poly.entity_id
_entity_poly.type
_entity_poly.pdbx_seq_one_letter_code
_entity_poly.pdbx_strand_id
1 'polypeptide(L)'
;MCNGTAHLGSINYTTIALDACLPLAQRLQREGKPWHSHVLSPGCRFNPFDGRYAAVVEDDATHTAYIAPSDGFPEVDKQLVRMLHGDDILDAGHPSSAEDTLLDGSPLLKRLVEIDSAGKSWHHHMNFPDCALNPHRGRWAITIECGEEQFSESYDDEPRDILRAIEVRYFRNLDKKA
;
A
#
# COMPACT_ATOMS: atom_id res chain seq x y z
N MET A 1 -19.96 -9.72 -13.52
CA MET A 1 -20.55 -10.77 -12.66
C MET A 1 -20.31 -10.37 -11.21
N CYS A 2 -21.40 -10.37 -10.44
CA CYS A 2 -21.55 -10.21 -8.99
C CYS A 2 -20.73 -9.11 -8.27
N ASN A 3 -21.35 -7.92 -8.10
CA ASN A 3 -21.03 -7.04 -6.97
C ASN A 3 -21.36 -7.81 -5.69
N GLY A 4 -20.32 -8.28 -4.99
CA GLY A 4 -20.44 -8.89 -3.66
C GLY A 4 -19.89 -7.95 -2.59
N THR A 5 -20.11 -8.29 -1.33
CA THR A 5 -19.41 -7.66 -0.20
C THR A 5 -18.44 -8.67 0.42
N ALA A 6 -17.27 -8.19 0.82
CA ALA A 6 -16.34 -8.94 1.67
C ALA A 6 -16.15 -8.18 2.98
N HIS A 7 -15.96 -8.93 4.07
CA HIS A 7 -15.89 -8.36 5.42
C HIS A 7 -14.64 -8.89 6.12
N LEU A 8 -13.88 -7.99 6.76
CA LEU A 8 -12.77 -8.37 7.61
C LEU A 8 -12.62 -7.39 8.77
N GLY A 9 -12.80 -7.88 9.99
CA GLY A 9 -12.87 -7.02 11.17
C GLY A 9 -13.97 -5.97 11.03
N SER A 10 -13.60 -4.68 11.13
CA SER A 10 -14.51 -3.55 10.95
C SER A 10 -14.61 -3.05 9.50
N ILE A 11 -13.85 -3.63 8.57
CA ILE A 11 -13.77 -3.15 7.18
C ILE A 11 -14.79 -3.90 6.32
N ASN A 12 -15.57 -3.12 5.57
CA ASN A 12 -16.52 -3.61 4.59
C ASN A 12 -16.00 -3.26 3.20
N TYR A 13 -15.78 -4.27 2.37
CA TYR A 13 -15.32 -4.10 1.00
C TYR A 13 -16.46 -4.34 0.01
N THR A 14 -16.51 -3.52 -1.03
CA THR A 14 -17.29 -3.79 -2.24
C THR A 14 -16.40 -4.53 -3.23
N THR A 15 -16.73 -5.80 -3.52
CA THR A 15 -15.94 -6.60 -4.45
C THR A 15 -16.14 -6.14 -5.89
N ILE A 16 -15.03 -5.93 -6.60
CA ILE A 16 -14.99 -5.56 -8.01
C ILE A 16 -14.05 -6.50 -8.79
N ALA A 17 -14.11 -6.44 -10.11
CA ALA A 17 -13.14 -7.13 -10.96
C ALA A 17 -11.79 -6.38 -10.96
N LEU A 18 -10.69 -7.11 -11.12
CA LEU A 18 -9.33 -6.53 -11.08
C LEU A 18 -9.10 -5.49 -12.19
N ASP A 19 -9.66 -5.75 -13.38
CA ASP A 19 -9.61 -4.81 -14.52
C ASP A 19 -10.44 -3.54 -14.31
N ALA A 20 -11.28 -3.49 -13.27
CA ALA A 20 -12.05 -2.31 -12.89
C ALA A 20 -11.30 -1.37 -11.94
N CYS A 21 -10.19 -1.79 -11.31
CA CYS A 21 -9.43 -0.98 -10.35
C CYS A 21 -8.88 0.31 -10.97
N LEU A 22 -8.17 0.21 -12.11
CA LEU A 22 -7.58 1.39 -12.77
C LEU A 22 -8.65 2.34 -13.33
N PRO A 23 -9.69 1.89 -14.06
CA PRO A 23 -10.78 2.75 -14.48
C PRO A 23 -11.49 3.47 -13.31
N LEU A 24 -11.64 2.79 -12.17
CA LEU A 24 -12.20 3.39 -10.96
C LEU A 24 -11.30 4.52 -10.44
N ALA A 25 -10.02 4.26 -10.21
CA ALA A 25 -9.06 5.26 -9.75
C ALA A 25 -8.97 6.47 -10.69
N GLN A 26 -8.88 6.23 -12.01
CA GLN A 26 -8.88 7.30 -13.01
C GLN A 26 -10.16 8.13 -12.97
N ARG A 27 -11.31 7.51 -12.72
CA ARG A 27 -12.57 8.23 -12.57
C ARG A 27 -12.57 9.10 -11.31
N LEU A 28 -12.16 8.57 -10.16
CA LEU A 28 -12.06 9.32 -8.91
C LEU A 28 -11.12 10.52 -9.07
N GLN A 29 -9.95 10.33 -9.68
CA GLN A 29 -9.00 11.40 -9.97
C GLN A 29 -9.58 12.47 -10.90
N ARG A 30 -10.24 12.09 -12.00
CA ARG A 30 -10.90 13.04 -12.93
C ARG A 30 -12.04 13.82 -12.25
N GLU A 31 -12.76 13.19 -11.33
CA GLU A 31 -13.82 13.82 -10.54
C GLU A 31 -13.26 14.70 -9.40
N GLY A 32 -11.94 14.73 -9.18
CA GLY A 32 -11.30 15.47 -8.09
C GLY A 32 -11.61 14.91 -6.70
N LYS A 33 -12.01 13.65 -6.61
CA LYS A 33 -12.30 12.99 -5.33
C LYS A 33 -11.01 12.51 -4.67
N PRO A 34 -10.86 12.66 -3.34
CA PRO A 34 -9.78 12.00 -2.61
C PRO A 34 -9.94 10.49 -2.72
N TRP A 35 -8.84 9.81 -3.02
CA TRP A 35 -8.79 8.37 -3.17
C TRP A 35 -7.37 7.90 -2.89
N HIS A 36 -7.24 6.62 -2.56
CA HIS A 36 -5.96 5.94 -2.48
C HIS A 36 -6.11 4.44 -2.75
N SER A 37 -5.00 3.70 -2.76
CA SER A 37 -5.00 2.28 -3.06
C SER A 37 -4.03 1.49 -2.19
N HIS A 38 -4.26 0.18 -2.12
CA HIS A 38 -3.35 -0.77 -1.48
C HIS A 38 -3.24 -2.06 -2.29
N VAL A 39 -2.13 -2.75 -2.14
CA VAL A 39 -2.05 -4.18 -2.42
C VAL A 39 -1.98 -4.95 -1.12
N LEU A 40 -2.87 -5.94 -1.00
CA LEU A 40 -2.90 -6.86 0.11
C LEU A 40 -2.26 -8.17 -0.33
N SER A 41 -1.08 -8.46 0.20
CA SER A 41 -0.38 -9.74 -0.05
C SER A 41 -1.12 -10.93 0.59
N PRO A 42 -0.86 -12.18 0.15
CA PRO A 42 -1.27 -13.37 0.89
C PRO A 42 -0.78 -13.30 2.35
N GLY A 43 -1.68 -13.56 3.30
CA GLY A 43 -1.37 -13.48 4.74
C GLY A 43 -1.41 -12.07 5.33
N CYS A 44 -1.70 -11.03 4.54
CA CYS A 44 -1.96 -9.69 5.06
C CYS A 44 -3.17 -9.68 5.99
N ARG A 45 -3.04 -9.03 7.16
CA ARG A 45 -4.09 -8.93 8.19
C ARG A 45 -5.35 -8.22 7.72
N PHE A 46 -5.27 -7.47 6.63
CA PHE A 46 -6.39 -6.75 6.03
C PHE A 46 -6.98 -7.46 4.80
N ASN A 47 -6.45 -8.62 4.41
CA ASN A 47 -6.90 -9.35 3.23
C ASN A 47 -7.96 -10.40 3.58
N PRO A 48 -9.21 -10.26 3.08
CA PRO A 48 -10.25 -11.27 3.32
C PRO A 48 -10.08 -12.54 2.47
N PHE A 49 -9.15 -12.55 1.50
CA PHE A 49 -8.94 -13.67 0.58
C PHE A 49 -7.69 -14.45 0.97
N ASP A 50 -7.90 -15.57 1.68
CA ASP A 50 -6.80 -16.43 2.10
C ASP A 50 -5.98 -16.96 0.91
N GLY A 51 -4.66 -16.95 1.07
CA GLY A 51 -3.70 -17.40 0.06
C GLY A 51 -3.63 -16.58 -1.24
N ARG A 52 -4.36 -15.46 -1.36
CA ARG A 52 -4.44 -14.67 -2.60
C ARG A 52 -3.98 -13.24 -2.39
N TYR A 53 -3.58 -12.57 -3.48
CA TYR A 53 -3.41 -11.13 -3.47
C TYR A 53 -4.77 -10.43 -3.59
N ALA A 54 -4.83 -9.15 -3.23
CA ALA A 54 -5.94 -8.28 -3.59
C ALA A 54 -5.47 -6.86 -3.87
N ALA A 55 -6.09 -6.19 -4.83
CA ALA A 55 -5.96 -4.75 -5.04
C ALA A 55 -7.15 -4.04 -4.35
N VAL A 56 -6.87 -2.97 -3.63
CA VAL A 56 -7.87 -2.13 -2.96
C VAL A 56 -7.82 -0.73 -3.56
N VAL A 57 -8.98 -0.14 -3.80
CA VAL A 57 -9.14 1.29 -4.10
C VAL A 57 -10.15 1.85 -3.11
N GLU A 58 -9.78 2.87 -2.35
CA GLU A 58 -10.67 3.56 -1.41
C GLU A 58 -11.15 4.87 -2.03
N ASP A 59 -12.47 5.07 -2.11
CA ASP A 59 -13.09 6.39 -2.36
C ASP A 59 -13.28 7.05 -0.99
N ASP A 60 -12.39 7.99 -0.67
CA ASP A 60 -12.35 8.64 0.64
C ASP A 60 -13.53 9.61 0.81
N ALA A 61 -14.10 10.12 -0.29
CA ALA A 61 -15.25 11.01 -0.23
C ALA A 61 -16.53 10.28 0.21
N THR A 62 -16.65 8.99 -0.09
CA THR A 62 -17.80 8.17 0.29
C THR A 62 -17.47 7.08 1.30
N HIS A 63 -16.23 7.07 1.81
CA HIS A 63 -15.68 6.03 2.70
C HIS A 63 -15.97 4.61 2.19
N THR A 64 -15.76 4.38 0.89
CA THR A 64 -16.05 3.10 0.24
C THR A 64 -14.75 2.42 -0.17
N ALA A 65 -14.46 1.27 0.42
CA ALA A 65 -13.33 0.43 0.01
C ALA A 65 -13.78 -0.58 -1.05
N TYR A 66 -13.18 -0.53 -2.23
CA TYR A 66 -13.38 -1.50 -3.30
C TYR A 66 -12.22 -2.50 -3.28
N ILE A 67 -12.49 -3.79 -3.46
CA ILE A 67 -11.46 -4.83 -3.45
C ILE A 67 -11.59 -5.77 -4.64
N ALA A 68 -10.46 -6.14 -5.24
CA ALA A 68 -10.38 -7.13 -6.31
C ALA A 68 -9.36 -8.22 -5.95
N PRO A 69 -9.79 -9.48 -5.77
CA PRO A 69 -8.85 -10.57 -5.54
C PRO A 69 -8.04 -10.90 -6.81
N SER A 70 -6.81 -11.37 -6.63
CA SER A 70 -5.87 -11.72 -7.70
C SER A 70 -5.05 -12.96 -7.31
N ASP A 71 -4.73 -13.82 -8.28
CA ASP A 71 -3.96 -15.05 -8.05
C ASP A 71 -2.45 -14.78 -7.96
N GLY A 72 -1.99 -13.66 -8.53
CA GLY A 72 -0.62 -13.16 -8.41
C GLY A 72 -0.60 -11.68 -8.04
N PHE A 73 0.60 -11.11 -7.93
CA PHE A 73 0.76 -9.68 -7.68
C PHE A 73 -0.05 -8.87 -8.71
N PRO A 74 -0.94 -7.96 -8.29
CA PRO A 74 -1.78 -7.23 -9.21
C PRO A 74 -0.97 -6.10 -9.85
N GLU A 75 -0.44 -6.31 -11.06
CA GLU A 75 0.39 -5.35 -11.79
C GLU A 75 -0.26 -3.96 -12.00
N VAL A 76 -1.59 -3.86 -11.85
CA VAL A 76 -2.31 -2.58 -11.81
C VAL A 76 -1.82 -1.66 -10.68
N ASP A 77 -1.30 -2.21 -9.59
CA ASP A 77 -0.81 -1.45 -8.45
C ASP A 77 0.34 -0.50 -8.80
N LYS A 78 1.30 -0.94 -9.64
CA LYS A 78 2.38 -0.07 -10.13
C LYS A 78 1.85 1.16 -10.84
N GLN A 79 0.68 1.07 -11.48
CA GLN A 79 0.03 2.22 -12.13
C GLN A 79 -0.68 3.10 -11.10
N LEU A 80 -1.36 2.51 -10.12
CA LEU A 80 -2.07 3.24 -9.07
C LEU A 80 -1.11 4.02 -8.16
N VAL A 81 -0.01 3.40 -7.73
CA VAL A 81 1.02 4.02 -6.89
C VAL A 81 1.65 5.21 -7.60
N ARG A 82 1.96 5.11 -8.90
CA ARG A 82 2.45 6.26 -9.70
C ARG A 82 1.41 7.38 -9.83
N MET A 83 0.14 7.03 -10.01
CA MET A 83 -0.94 8.02 -10.07
C MET A 83 -1.11 8.79 -8.75
N LEU A 84 -0.84 8.16 -7.60
CA LEU A 84 -0.96 8.76 -6.27
C LEU A 84 0.26 9.58 -5.89
N HIS A 85 1.46 9.02 -6.11
CA HIS A 85 2.69 9.50 -5.49
C HIS A 85 3.70 10.10 -6.49
N GLY A 86 3.36 10.09 -7.79
CA GLY A 86 4.22 10.52 -8.88
C GLY A 86 4.98 9.36 -9.53
N ASP A 87 5.42 9.55 -10.78
CA ASP A 87 6.14 8.52 -11.56
C ASP A 87 7.47 8.09 -10.93
N ASP A 88 8.01 8.95 -10.08
CA ASP A 88 9.32 8.91 -9.48
C ASP A 88 9.36 8.09 -8.18
N ILE A 89 8.20 7.62 -7.71
CA ILE A 89 8.06 6.83 -6.47
C ILE A 89 8.67 5.43 -6.57
N LEU A 90 8.82 4.89 -7.78
CA LEU A 90 9.45 3.59 -8.04
C LEU A 90 10.88 3.73 -8.59
N ASP A 91 11.41 4.96 -8.69
CA ASP A 91 12.71 5.23 -9.27
C ASP A 91 13.83 5.13 -8.21
N ALA A 92 14.60 4.04 -8.28
CA ALA A 92 15.76 3.82 -7.43
C ALA A 92 16.91 4.83 -7.69
N GLY A 93 16.93 5.50 -8.84
CA GLY A 93 17.92 6.50 -9.22
C GLY A 93 17.53 7.94 -8.90
N HIS A 94 16.34 8.18 -8.36
CA HIS A 94 15.89 9.54 -8.05
C HIS A 94 16.77 10.15 -6.94
N PRO A 95 17.26 11.40 -7.10
CA PRO A 95 17.82 12.15 -5.99
C PRO A 95 16.83 12.21 -4.83
N SER A 96 17.12 11.47 -3.77
CA SER A 96 16.38 11.43 -2.50
C SER A 96 17.31 11.87 -1.39
N SER A 97 16.75 12.15 -0.22
CA SER A 97 17.54 12.31 1.00
C SER A 97 18.51 11.14 1.15
N ALA A 98 19.75 11.41 1.58
CA ALA A 98 20.77 10.38 1.75
C ALA A 98 20.23 9.25 2.65
N GLU A 99 20.53 7.99 2.31
CA GLU A 99 19.99 6.82 3.02
C GLU A 99 20.23 6.91 4.53
N ASP A 100 21.43 7.32 4.95
CA ASP A 100 21.76 7.54 6.37
C ASP A 100 20.84 8.57 7.03
N THR A 101 20.50 9.67 6.34
CA THR A 101 19.58 10.69 6.85
C THR A 101 18.16 10.13 7.01
N LEU A 102 17.71 9.30 6.06
CA LEU A 102 16.40 8.66 6.15
C LEU A 102 16.34 7.63 7.28
N LEU A 103 17.41 6.86 7.48
CA LEU A 103 17.51 5.86 8.53
C LEU A 103 17.58 6.50 9.93
N ASP A 104 18.25 7.64 10.06
CA ASP A 104 18.28 8.42 11.30
C ASP A 104 16.92 9.09 11.58
N GLY A 105 16.18 9.46 10.53
CA GLY A 105 14.89 10.13 10.61
C GLY A 105 13.68 9.19 10.78
N SER A 106 13.80 7.90 10.50
CA SER A 106 12.69 6.93 10.59
C SER A 106 13.11 5.63 11.27
N PRO A 107 12.71 5.43 12.54
CA PRO A 107 12.84 4.15 13.23
C PRO A 107 12.18 2.99 12.47
N LEU A 108 11.07 3.24 11.77
CA LEU A 108 10.40 2.24 10.93
C LEU A 108 11.30 1.80 9.77
N LEU A 109 11.89 2.74 9.04
CA LEU A 109 12.75 2.41 7.91
C LEU A 109 13.99 1.64 8.37
N LYS A 110 14.59 2.05 9.50
CA LYS A 110 15.72 1.35 10.08
C LYS A 110 15.39 -0.11 10.42
N ARG A 111 14.25 -0.34 11.09
CA ARG A 111 13.77 -1.69 11.39
C ARG A 111 13.46 -2.49 10.14
N LEU A 112 12.87 -1.86 9.12
CA LEU A 112 12.59 -2.51 7.85
C LEU A 112 13.88 -2.98 7.17
N VAL A 113 14.94 -2.17 7.15
CA VAL A 113 16.24 -2.55 6.56
C VAL A 113 16.83 -3.77 7.26
N GLU A 114 16.69 -3.88 8.59
CA GLU A 114 17.11 -5.09 9.33
C GLU A 114 16.32 -6.34 8.88
N ILE A 115 15.00 -6.21 8.77
CA ILE A 115 14.10 -7.30 8.33
C ILE A 115 14.43 -7.73 6.90
N ASP A 116 14.61 -6.77 6.00
CA ASP A 116 14.95 -6.97 4.60
C ASP A 116 16.31 -7.64 4.43
N SER A 117 17.33 -7.16 5.17
CA SER A 117 18.68 -7.73 5.16
C SER A 117 18.72 -9.15 5.72
N ALA A 118 17.82 -9.48 6.65
CA ALA A 118 17.66 -10.83 7.19
C ALA A 118 16.88 -11.78 6.24
N GLY A 119 16.44 -11.30 5.07
CA GLY A 119 15.70 -12.10 4.08
C GLY A 119 14.30 -12.51 4.54
N LYS A 120 13.72 -11.82 5.53
CA LYS A 120 12.37 -12.09 6.00
C LYS A 120 11.34 -11.56 4.99
N SER A 121 10.22 -12.25 4.85
CA SER A 121 9.10 -11.75 4.03
C SER A 121 8.35 -10.66 4.79
N TRP A 122 8.07 -9.55 4.11
CA TRP A 122 7.35 -8.41 4.63
C TRP A 122 6.53 -7.75 3.50
N HIS A 123 5.54 -6.96 3.89
CA HIS A 123 4.84 -6.01 3.02
C HIS A 123 4.52 -4.74 3.79
N HIS A 124 4.17 -3.67 3.08
CA HIS A 124 3.83 -2.38 3.68
C HIS A 124 2.44 -1.90 3.25
N HIS A 125 1.91 -0.93 3.99
CA HIS A 125 0.74 -0.14 3.63
C HIS A 125 1.08 1.32 3.77
N MET A 126 0.86 2.10 2.70
CA MET A 126 0.88 3.56 2.78
C MET A 126 -0.52 4.03 3.19
N ASN A 127 -0.68 4.40 4.45
CA ASN A 127 -1.96 4.75 5.02
C ASN A 127 -2.20 6.27 4.92
N PHE A 128 -3.21 6.65 4.15
CA PHE A 128 -3.73 8.01 4.10
C PHE A 128 -4.47 8.35 5.41
N PRO A 129 -4.65 9.63 5.78
CA PRO A 129 -5.32 10.04 7.02
C PRO A 129 -6.70 9.39 7.26
N ASP A 130 -7.47 9.21 6.19
CA ASP A 130 -8.82 8.62 6.22
C ASP A 130 -8.86 7.11 5.88
N CYS A 131 -7.72 6.52 5.56
CA CYS A 131 -7.61 5.12 5.13
C CYS A 131 -8.19 4.15 6.15
N ALA A 132 -9.03 3.21 5.68
CA ALA A 132 -9.65 2.17 6.49
C ALA A 132 -8.64 1.35 7.31
N LEU A 133 -7.43 1.18 6.78
CA LEU A 133 -6.34 0.37 7.36
C LEU A 133 -5.47 1.16 8.36
N ASN A 134 -5.66 2.48 8.47
CA ASN A 134 -4.76 3.35 9.23
C ASN A 134 -4.94 3.20 10.76
N PRO A 135 -3.90 2.79 11.50
CA PRO A 135 -3.94 2.76 12.96
C PRO A 135 -3.81 4.17 13.60
N HIS A 136 -3.38 5.17 12.84
CA HIS A 136 -3.17 6.57 13.26
C HIS A 136 -4.11 7.53 12.51
N ARG A 137 -5.42 7.39 12.73
CA ARG A 137 -6.46 8.19 12.05
C ARG A 137 -6.18 9.70 12.11
N GLY A 138 -6.34 10.36 10.96
CA GLY A 138 -6.08 11.80 10.82
C GLY A 138 -4.61 12.14 10.54
N ARG A 139 -3.70 11.16 10.47
CA ARG A 139 -2.29 11.35 10.09
C ARG A 139 -1.91 10.43 8.96
N TRP A 140 -0.90 10.81 8.19
CA TRP A 140 -0.24 9.87 7.28
C TRP A 140 0.49 8.81 8.10
N ALA A 141 0.49 7.57 7.66
CA ALA A 141 1.25 6.52 8.32
C ALA A 141 1.79 5.50 7.32
N ILE A 142 2.88 4.85 7.68
CA ILE A 142 3.34 3.64 7.01
C ILE A 142 3.26 2.50 8.02
N THR A 143 2.65 1.39 7.61
CA THR A 143 2.57 0.17 8.41
C THR A 143 3.34 -0.94 7.72
N ILE A 144 4.20 -1.64 8.46
CA ILE A 144 4.90 -2.85 7.99
C ILE A 144 4.32 -4.07 8.69
N GLU A 145 4.07 -5.13 7.92
CA GLU A 145 3.74 -6.46 8.43
C GLU A 145 4.85 -7.45 8.06
N CYS A 146 5.30 -8.24 9.04
CA CYS A 146 6.33 -9.27 8.88
C CYS A 146 5.98 -10.49 9.75
N GLY A 147 5.26 -11.46 9.17
CA GLY A 147 4.72 -12.60 9.91
C GLY A 147 3.72 -12.12 10.97
N GLU A 148 3.96 -12.43 12.24
CA GLU A 148 3.11 -11.96 13.35
C GLU A 148 3.45 -10.53 13.80
N GLU A 149 4.62 -10.00 13.44
CA GLU A 149 5.01 -8.63 13.81
C GLU A 149 4.30 -7.60 12.93
N GLN A 150 3.81 -6.52 13.55
CA GLN A 150 3.32 -5.32 12.88
C GLN A 150 3.84 -4.08 13.61
N PHE A 151 4.33 -3.10 12.86
CA PHE A 151 4.76 -1.81 13.40
C PHE A 151 4.44 -0.70 12.42
N SER A 152 4.26 0.51 12.93
CA SER A 152 3.90 1.67 12.12
C SER A 152 4.55 2.94 12.64
N GLU A 153 4.70 3.91 11.76
CA GLU A 153 5.16 5.27 12.05
C GLU A 153 4.20 6.26 11.40
N SER A 154 3.88 7.36 12.10
CA SER A 154 2.95 8.39 11.62
C SER A 154 3.63 9.73 11.41
N TYR A 155 3.11 10.48 10.44
CA TYR A 155 3.68 11.70 9.89
C TYR A 155 2.59 12.76 9.72
N ASP A 156 2.98 14.03 9.80
CA ASP A 156 2.04 15.15 9.60
C ASP A 156 1.69 15.33 8.12
N ASP A 157 2.67 15.10 7.25
CA ASP A 157 2.54 15.15 5.79
C ASP A 157 2.93 13.80 5.16
N GLU A 158 2.66 13.65 3.86
CA GLU A 158 3.04 12.45 3.12
C GLU A 158 4.57 12.22 3.16
N PRO A 159 5.06 11.10 3.73
CA PRO A 159 6.48 10.82 3.91
C PRO A 159 7.13 10.28 2.62
N ARG A 160 7.07 11.04 1.51
CA ARG A 160 7.42 10.57 0.16
C ARG A 160 8.81 9.95 0.03
N ASP A 161 9.83 10.53 0.65
CA ASP A 161 11.19 9.98 0.58
C ASP A 161 11.33 8.64 1.31
N ILE A 162 10.68 8.49 2.46
CA ILE A 162 10.63 7.24 3.21
C ILE A 162 9.84 6.21 2.41
N LEU A 163 8.68 6.58 1.88
CA LEU A 163 7.86 5.71 1.04
C LEU A 163 8.64 5.22 -0.18
N ARG A 164 9.32 6.10 -0.93
CA ARG A 164 10.16 5.73 -2.07
C ARG A 164 11.21 4.69 -1.67
N ALA A 165 11.89 4.91 -0.55
CA ALA A 165 12.88 3.98 -0.04
C ALA A 165 12.28 2.58 0.22
N ILE A 166 11.05 2.52 0.74
CA ILE A 166 10.34 1.26 1.00
C ILE A 166 9.89 0.60 -0.31
N GLU A 167 9.24 1.35 -1.20
CA GLU A 167 8.72 0.85 -2.48
C GLU A 167 9.82 0.23 -3.35
N VAL A 168 10.97 0.91 -3.46
CA VAL A 168 12.13 0.38 -4.21
C VAL A 168 12.60 -0.96 -3.66
N ARG A 169 12.62 -1.14 -2.32
CA ARG A 169 12.98 -2.43 -1.69
C ARG A 169 11.91 -3.49 -1.92
N TYR A 170 10.64 -3.12 -1.79
CA TYR A 170 9.49 -4.00 -1.96
C TYR A 170 9.46 -4.59 -3.38
N PHE A 171 9.48 -3.74 -4.41
CA PHE A 171 9.41 -4.18 -5.81
C PHE A 171 10.65 -4.98 -6.22
N ARG A 172 11.84 -4.60 -5.75
CA ARG A 172 13.06 -5.41 -5.95
C ARG A 172 12.91 -6.83 -5.38
N ASN A 173 12.21 -7.00 -4.25
CA ASN A 173 12.00 -8.31 -3.65
C ASN A 173 10.91 -9.12 -4.35
N LEU A 174 9.86 -8.45 -4.87
CA LEU A 174 8.86 -9.09 -5.72
C LEU A 174 9.48 -9.65 -6.99
N ASP A 175 10.33 -8.87 -7.66
CA ASP A 175 10.98 -9.28 -8.92
C ASP A 175 11.94 -10.47 -8.72
N LYS A 176 12.50 -10.66 -7.51
CA LYS A 176 13.32 -11.84 -7.18
C LYS A 176 12.49 -13.12 -6.98
N LYS A 177 11.19 -13.00 -6.75
CA LYS A 177 10.27 -14.12 -6.47
C LYS A 177 9.46 -14.54 -7.71
N ALA A 178 9.46 -13.72 -8.76
CA ALA A 178 8.83 -14.00 -10.06
C ALA A 178 9.73 -14.89 -10.94
#